data_AF-A0A819CK26-F1
#
_entry.id   AF-A0A819CK26-F1
#
_cell.length_a   1.000
_cell.length_b   1.000
_cell.length_c   1.000
_cell.angle_alpha   90.00
_cell.angle_beta   90.00
_cell.angle_gamma   90.00
#
_symmetry.space_group_name_H-M   'P 1'
#
loop_
_entity.id
_entity.type
_entity.pdbx_description
1 polymer ?
#
loop_
_entity_poly.entity_id
_entity_poly.type
_entity_poly.pdbx_seq_one_letter_code
_entity_poly.pdbx_strand_id
1 'polypeptide(L)'
;VWSFGMTLLNAYVGDTVFRLRGIRALNSVSHTKKDLKEIIIKTLEKNTYARPDMNQLFRYSWFRDSACFERIQKLVHVQTGKFLNLPYER
;
A
#
# COMPACT_ATOMS: atom_id res chain seq x y z
N VAL A 1 7.93 -6.28 -3.51
CA VAL A 1 7.64 -4.82 -3.37
C VAL A 1 7.30 -4.15 -4.69
N TRP A 2 8.14 -4.24 -5.73
CA TRP A 2 7.85 -3.62 -7.03
C TRP A 2 6.49 -4.02 -7.63
N SER A 3 6.23 -5.33 -7.72
CA SER A 3 4.96 -5.84 -8.27
C SER A 3 3.76 -5.38 -7.44
N PHE A 4 3.92 -5.28 -6.11
CA PHE A 4 2.89 -4.74 -5.23
C PHE A 4 2.59 -3.26 -5.54
N GLY A 5 3.62 -2.45 -5.77
CA GLY A 5 3.47 -1.06 -6.23
C GLY A 5 2.72 -0.94 -7.57
N MET A 6 3.03 -1.83 -8.53
CA MET A 6 2.31 -1.88 -9.81
C MET A 6 0.84 -2.30 -9.62
N THR A 7 0.57 -3.26 -8.74
CA THR A 7 -0.81 -3.67 -8.42
C THR A 7 -1.61 -2.53 -7.81
N LEU A 8 -1.04 -1.81 -6.83
CA LEU A 8 -1.69 -0.64 -6.23
C LEU A 8 -1.93 0.45 -7.29
N LEU A 9 -0.95 0.71 -8.15
CA LEU A 9 -1.07 1.69 -9.21
C LEU A 9 -2.20 1.34 -10.18
N ASN A 10 -2.27 0.10 -10.65
CA ASN A 10 -3.31 -0.35 -11.57
C ASN A 10 -4.69 -0.35 -10.90
N ALA A 11 -4.78 -0.82 -9.66
CA ALA A 11 -6.03 -0.80 -8.89
C ALA A 11 -6.55 0.63 -8.67
N TYR A 12 -5.65 1.58 -8.48
CA TYR A 12 -6.00 2.97 -8.24
C TYR A 12 -6.36 3.74 -9.53
N VAL A 13 -5.66 3.47 -10.62
CA VAL A 13 -5.93 4.07 -11.94
C VAL A 13 -7.13 3.40 -12.63
N GLY A 14 -7.48 2.17 -12.23
CA GLY A 14 -8.57 1.39 -12.82
C GLY A 14 -8.22 0.72 -14.15
N ASP A 15 -6.94 0.71 -14.53
CA ASP A 15 -6.45 0.14 -15.79
C ASP A 15 -5.03 -0.42 -15.62
N THR A 16 -4.65 -1.38 -16.47
CA THR A 16 -3.28 -1.90 -16.53
C THR A 16 -2.40 -0.90 -17.25
N VAL A 17 -1.62 -0.15 -16.49
CA VAL A 17 -0.82 0.97 -17.02
C VAL A 17 0.67 0.69 -16.91
N PHE A 18 1.42 1.08 -17.93
CA PHE A 18 2.87 1.19 -17.82
C PHE A 18 3.24 2.24 -16.78
N ARG A 19 4.29 1.98 -15.99
CA ARG A 19 4.70 2.79 -14.83
C ARG A 19 4.62 4.31 -15.06
N LEU A 20 5.25 4.85 -16.10
CA LEU A 20 5.30 6.30 -16.34
C LEU A 20 3.94 6.91 -16.72
N ARG A 21 3.08 6.13 -17.38
CA ARG A 21 1.72 6.54 -17.73
C ARG A 21 0.83 6.49 -16.50
N GLY A 22 0.97 5.44 -15.71
CA GLY A 22 0.24 5.29 -14.45
C GLY A 22 0.62 6.36 -13.42
N ILE A 23 1.90 6.68 -13.24
CA ILE A 23 2.33 7.74 -12.30
C ILE A 23 1.76 9.11 -12.71
N ARG A 24 1.71 9.41 -14.02
CA ARG A 24 1.07 10.64 -14.51
C ARG A 24 -0.43 10.66 -14.21
N ALA A 25 -1.13 9.56 -14.47
CA ALA A 25 -2.55 9.42 -14.13
C ALA A 25 -2.77 9.58 -12.62
N LEU A 26 -1.98 8.89 -11.78
CA LEU A 26 -2.02 9.00 -10.33
C LEU A 26 -1.87 10.47 -9.87
N ASN A 27 -0.91 11.20 -10.42
CA ASN A 27 -0.69 12.61 -10.08
C ASN A 27 -1.86 13.51 -10.48
N SER A 28 -2.57 13.20 -11.57
CA SER A 28 -3.77 13.94 -12.00
C SER A 28 -5.01 13.70 -11.13
N VAL A 29 -5.05 12.62 -10.33
CA VAL A 29 -6.19 12.35 -9.44
C VAL A 29 -6.08 13.18 -8.16
N SER A 30 -6.90 14.23 -8.05
CA SER A 30 -6.93 15.18 -6.93
C SER A 30 -7.36 14.55 -5.59
N HIS A 31 -8.30 13.60 -5.61
CA HIS A 31 -8.90 13.00 -4.41
C HIS A 31 -8.05 11.90 -3.74
N THR A 32 -6.82 11.71 -4.18
CA THR A 32 -6.00 10.61 -3.68
C THR A 32 -5.44 10.91 -2.31
N LYS A 33 -5.60 9.98 -1.36
CA LYS A 33 -4.90 10.01 -0.08
C LYS A 33 -3.39 10.14 -0.33
N LYS A 34 -2.78 11.21 0.20
CA LYS A 34 -1.36 11.56 0.02
C LYS A 34 -0.43 10.38 0.33
N ASP A 35 -0.74 9.64 1.40
CA ASP A 35 -0.02 8.42 1.81
C ASP A 35 -0.01 7.34 0.73
N LEU A 36 -1.14 7.09 0.06
CA LEU A 36 -1.21 6.03 -0.97
C LEU A 36 -0.34 6.38 -2.18
N LYS A 37 -0.33 7.65 -2.59
CA LYS A 37 0.56 8.12 -3.66
C LYS A 37 2.02 7.90 -3.30
N GLU A 38 2.40 8.24 -2.07
CA GLU A 38 3.77 8.10 -1.59
C GLU A 38 4.20 6.62 -1.55
N ILE A 39 3.33 5.74 -1.06
CA ILE A 39 3.56 4.28 -1.07
C ILE A 39 3.81 3.79 -2.50
N ILE A 40 2.94 4.15 -3.45
CA ILE A 40 3.08 3.73 -4.86
C ILE A 40 4.39 4.26 -5.47
N ILE A 41 4.74 5.53 -5.23
CA ILE A 41 5.97 6.12 -5.76
C ILE A 41 7.21 5.41 -5.20
N LYS A 42 7.29 5.21 -3.88
CA LYS A 42 8.44 4.57 -3.22
C LYS A 42 8.60 3.10 -3.59
N THR A 43 7.49 2.37 -3.72
CA THR A 43 7.54 0.96 -4.16
C THR A 43 8.00 0.80 -5.62
N LEU A 44 7.77 1.83 -6.44
CA LEU A 44 8.18 1.89 -7.84
C LEU A 44 9.51 2.65 -8.04
N GLU A 45 10.34 2.79 -7.01
CA GLU A 45 11.66 3.41 -7.14
C GLU A 45 12.57 2.56 -8.05
N LYS A 46 13.32 3.18 -8.97
CA LYS A 46 14.21 2.43 -9.88
C LYS A 46 15.34 1.76 -9.11
N ASN A 47 15.92 2.51 -8.16
CA ASN A 47 16.96 2.00 -7.30
C ASN A 47 16.39 0.97 -6.31
N THR A 48 16.80 -0.29 -6.46
CA THR A 48 16.33 -1.40 -5.61
C THR A 48 16.66 -1.18 -4.13
N TYR A 49 17.79 -0.53 -3.81
CA TYR A 49 18.20 -0.27 -2.42
C TYR A 49 17.41 0.84 -1.75
N ALA A 50 16.78 1.72 -2.53
CA ALA A 50 15.92 2.79 -2.03
C ALA A 50 14.46 2.34 -1.88
N ARG A 51 14.11 1.14 -2.36
CA ARG A 51 12.75 0.60 -2.21
C ARG A 51 12.54 0.18 -0.75
N PRO A 52 11.39 0.54 -0.17
CA PRO A 52 11.07 0.08 1.17
C PRO A 52 10.79 -1.42 1.18
N ASP A 53 11.14 -2.10 2.26
CA ASP A 53 10.63 -3.46 2.52
C ASP A 53 9.15 -3.42 2.96
N MET A 54 8.52 -4.59 3.09
CA MET A 54 7.11 -4.67 3.49
C MET A 54 6.86 -4.16 4.92
N ASN A 55 7.81 -4.33 5.84
CA ASN A 55 7.68 -3.87 7.22
C ASN A 55 7.71 -2.34 7.30
N GLN A 56 8.54 -1.70 6.47
CA GLN A 56 8.60 -0.25 6.33
C GLN A 56 7.32 0.31 5.69
N LEU A 57 6.71 -0.42 4.75
CA LEU A 57 5.42 -0.04 4.15
C LEU A 57 4.26 -0.13 5.14
N PHE A 58 4.26 -1.09 6.06
CA PHE A 58 3.19 -1.18 7.07
C PHE A 58 3.19 -0.02 8.08
N ARG A 59 4.22 0.84 8.09
CA ARG A 59 4.25 2.04 8.92
C ARG A 59 3.35 3.17 8.41
N TYR A 60 2.94 3.16 7.14
CA TYR A 60 2.11 4.23 6.59
C TYR A 60 0.69 4.17 7.16
N SER A 61 0.10 5.34 7.41
CA SER A 61 -1.25 5.45 7.97
C SER A 61 -2.28 4.79 7.05
N TRP A 62 -2.04 4.78 5.74
CA TRP A 62 -2.93 4.09 4.80
C TRP A 62 -3.14 2.60 5.12
N PHE A 63 -2.12 1.90 5.62
CA PHE A 63 -2.28 0.49 6.03
C PHE A 63 -3.01 0.38 7.37
N ARG A 64 -2.66 1.23 8.34
CA ARG A 64 -3.25 1.25 9.69
C ARG A 64 -4.73 1.66 9.68
N ASP A 65 -5.04 2.72 8.94
CA ASP A 65 -6.36 3.35 8.85
C ASP A 65 -7.23 2.73 7.75
N SER A 66 -6.70 1.72 7.03
CA SER A 66 -7.57 0.97 6.14
C SER A 66 -8.57 0.21 7.01
N ALA A 67 -9.86 0.49 6.84
CA ALA A 67 -10.93 -0.36 7.39
C ALA A 67 -10.76 -1.84 6.97
N CYS A 68 -9.96 -2.10 5.93
CA CYS A 68 -9.51 -3.42 5.53
C CYS A 68 -8.62 -4.08 6.59
N PHE A 69 -7.68 -3.37 7.22
CA PHE A 69 -6.82 -3.94 8.25
C PHE A 69 -7.61 -4.31 9.50
N GLU A 70 -8.49 -3.44 9.99
CA GLU A 70 -9.41 -3.79 11.08
C GLU A 70 -10.32 -4.97 10.72
N ARG A 71 -10.84 -5.03 9.48
CA ARG A 71 -11.64 -6.17 9.01
C ARG A 71 -10.82 -7.45 8.94
N ILE A 72 -9.57 -7.40 8.48
CA ILE A 72 -8.67 -8.55 8.43
C ILE A 72 -8.32 -9.02 9.84
N GLN A 73 -7.99 -8.10 10.76
CA GLN A 73 -7.75 -8.43 12.17
C GLN A 73 -8.97 -9.11 12.80
N LYS A 74 -10.18 -8.55 12.58
CA LYS A 74 -11.44 -9.15 13.05
C LYS A 74 -11.65 -10.55 12.45
N LEU A 75 -11.45 -10.72 11.15
CA LEU A 75 -11.59 -12.02 10.48
C LEU A 75 -10.61 -13.06 11.01
N VAL A 76 -9.34 -12.70 11.17
CA VAL A 76 -8.31 -13.59 11.74
C VAL A 76 -8.64 -13.96 13.17
N HIS A 77 -9.07 -13.00 13.99
CA HIS A 77 -9.48 -13.25 15.36
C HIS A 77 -10.67 -14.21 15.44
N VAL A 78 -11.71 -13.99 14.62
CA VAL A 78 -12.89 -14.87 14.55
C VAL A 78 -12.52 -16.29 14.11
N GLN A 79 -11.62 -16.44 13.13
CA GLN A 79 -11.28 -17.75 12.56
C GLN A 79 -10.25 -18.54 13.38
N THR A 80 -9.34 -17.86 14.08
CA THR A 80 -8.18 -18.51 14.71
C THR A 80 -8.06 -18.26 16.21
N GLY A 81 -8.86 -17.36 16.77
CA GLY A 81 -8.74 -16.88 18.15
C GLY A 81 -7.50 -16.01 18.41
N LYS A 82 -6.67 -15.76 17.40
CA LYS A 82 -5.40 -15.01 17.53
C LYS A 82 -5.56 -13.56 17.11
N PHE A 83 -4.92 -12.66 17.84
CA PHE A 83 -4.81 -11.26 17.46
C PHE A 83 -3.65 -11.08 16.48
N LEU A 84 -3.93 -10.48 15.34
CA LEU A 84 -2.91 -10.10 14.38
C LEU A 84 -2.36 -8.74 14.81
N ASN A 85 -1.34 -8.77 15.66
CA ASN A 85 -0.67 -7.55 16.13
C ASN A 85 0.25 -7.03 15.02
N LEU A 86 0.13 -5.74 14.69
CA LEU A 86 1.15 -5.11 13.86
C LEU A 86 2.48 -5.10 14.64
N PRO A 87 3.62 -5.30 13.97
CA PRO A 87 4.93 -5.26 14.61
C PRO A 87 5.31 -3.90 15.25
N TYR A 88 4.41 -2.92 15.24
CA TYR A 88 4.60 -1.56 15.75
C TYR A 88 3.76 -1.22 17.00
N GLU A 89 3.00 -2.16 17.57
CA GLU A 89 2.30 -1.97 18.86
C GLU A 89 3.16 -2.46 20.03
N ARG A 90 4.30 -1.79 20.27
CA ARG A 90 5.04 -1.83 21.54
C ARG A 90 5.35 -0.42 22.01
#